data_AF-A0A5W8M9H0-F1
#
_entry.id   AF-A0A5W8M9H0-F1
#
_cell.length_a   1.000
_cell.length_b   1.000
_cell.length_c   1.000
_cell.angle_alpha   90.00
_cell.angle_beta   90.00
_cell.angle_gamma   90.00
#
_symmetry.space_group_name_H-M   'P 1'
#
loop_
_entity.id
_entity.type
_entity.pdbx_description
1 polymer ?
#
loop_
_entity_poly.entity_id
_entity_poly.type
_entity_poly.pdbx_seq_one_letter_code
_entity_poly.pdbx_strand_id
1 'polypeptide(L)'
;MEVQKNAERARNTQEKSNEMDEVIAKAAKGDAKTKEEVPEDVIKYMRDNGILIDGMTIDDYMAKYGDHGKLDKGGLQAIKAALDNDANRNTDLMSQGQITIQKMSQELNAVLTQLTGLISKWGEISSMIAQKTYS
;
A
#
# COMPACT_ATOMS: atom_id res chain seq x y z
N MET A 1 1.73 12.04 1.54
CA MET A 1 0.78 11.67 0.47
C MET A 1 0.93 10.22 0.07
N GLU A 2 2.12 9.71 -0.29
CA GLU A 2 2.26 8.30 -0.74
C GLU A 2 1.93 7.25 0.35
N VAL A 3 2.44 7.42 1.58
CA VAL A 3 2.14 6.49 2.70
C VAL A 3 0.64 6.41 2.99
N GLN A 4 -0.05 7.56 2.96
CA GLN A 4 -1.50 7.62 3.17
C GLN A 4 -2.26 6.98 2.01
N LYS A 5 -1.86 7.26 0.76
CA LYS A 5 -2.46 6.66 -0.44
C LYS A 5 -2.30 5.13 -0.44
N ASN A 6 -1.13 4.62 -0.05
CA ASN A 6 -0.90 3.18 0.07
C ASN A 6 -1.74 2.56 1.19
N ALA A 7 -1.90 3.27 2.32
CA ALA A 7 -2.76 2.82 3.41
C ALA A 7 -4.25 2.76 3.01
N GLU A 8 -4.74 3.78 2.30
CA GLU A 8 -6.10 3.81 1.76
C GLU A 8 -6.33 2.69 0.75
N ARG A 9 -5.41 2.51 -0.21
CA ARG A 9 -5.49 1.40 -1.17
C ARG A 9 -5.47 0.05 -0.47
N ALA A 10 -4.57 -0.17 0.49
CA ALA A 10 -4.51 -1.44 1.22
C ALA A 10 -5.84 -1.76 1.92
N ARG A 11 -6.46 -0.77 2.59
CA ARG A 11 -7.76 -0.92 3.25
C ARG A 11 -8.88 -1.21 2.27
N ASN A 12 -9.00 -0.40 1.22
CA ASN A 12 -10.06 -0.56 0.21
C ASN A 12 -9.91 -1.90 -0.52
N THR A 13 -8.69 -2.32 -0.88
CA THR A 13 -8.43 -3.62 -1.50
C THR A 13 -8.79 -4.76 -0.55
N GLN A 14 -8.48 -4.64 0.75
CA GLN A 14 -8.85 -5.65 1.75
C GLN A 14 -10.37 -5.79 1.89
N GLU A 15 -11.10 -4.68 1.88
CA GLU A 15 -12.57 -4.71 1.90
C GLU A 15 -13.12 -5.48 0.69
N LYS A 16 -12.59 -5.23 -0.52
CA LYS A 16 -12.94 -6.00 -1.73
C LYS A 16 -12.55 -7.47 -1.66
N SER A 17 -11.43 -7.80 -1.02
CA SER A 17 -11.05 -9.20 -0.79
C SER A 17 -12.04 -9.90 0.15
N ASN A 18 -12.50 -9.22 1.18
CA ASN A 18 -13.48 -9.77 2.13
C ASN A 18 -14.87 -9.96 1.47
N GLU A 19 -15.28 -9.07 0.56
CA GLU A 19 -16.50 -9.28 -0.25
C GLU A 19 -16.41 -10.58 -1.07
N MET A 20 -15.23 -10.91 -1.59
CA MET A 20 -15.00 -12.18 -2.29
C MET A 20 -15.10 -13.40 -1.37
N ASP A 21 -14.74 -13.29 -0.09
CA ASP A 21 -14.91 -14.39 0.87
C ASP A 21 -16.39 -14.80 1.01
N GLU A 22 -17.31 -13.83 0.99
CA GLU A 22 -18.75 -14.13 1.04
C GLU A 22 -19.23 -14.91 -0.19
N VAL A 23 -18.74 -14.53 -1.37
CA VAL A 23 -19.09 -15.17 -2.64
C VAL A 23 -18.48 -16.57 -2.72
N ILE A 24 -17.22 -16.72 -2.31
CA ILE A 24 -16.55 -18.03 -2.22
C ILE A 24 -17.28 -18.94 -1.23
N ALA A 25 -17.73 -18.42 -0.09
CA ALA A 25 -18.49 -19.18 0.89
C ALA A 25 -19.84 -19.65 0.33
N LYS A 26 -20.52 -18.83 -0.49
CA LYS A 26 -21.75 -19.23 -1.20
C LYS A 26 -21.45 -20.33 -2.22
N ALA A 27 -20.43 -20.15 -3.06
CA ALA A 27 -20.01 -21.16 -4.04
C ALA A 27 -19.63 -22.49 -3.37
N ALA A 28 -19.00 -22.44 -2.20
CA ALA A 28 -18.59 -23.61 -1.43
C ALA A 28 -19.74 -24.42 -0.81
N LYS A 29 -20.95 -23.86 -0.73
CA LYS A 29 -22.15 -24.61 -0.27
C LYS A 29 -22.74 -25.50 -1.35
N GLY A 30 -22.36 -25.29 -2.61
CA GLY A 30 -22.77 -26.12 -3.74
C GLY A 30 -21.71 -27.16 -4.13
N ASP A 31 -21.90 -27.76 -5.30
CA ASP A 31 -20.92 -28.69 -5.88
C ASP A 31 -19.70 -27.96 -6.44
N ALA A 32 -18.65 -28.71 -6.80
CA ALA A 32 -17.42 -28.14 -7.37
C ALA A 32 -17.63 -27.32 -8.66
N LYS A 33 -18.80 -27.44 -9.31
CA LYS A 33 -19.18 -26.69 -10.52
C LYS A 33 -20.11 -25.50 -10.23
N THR A 34 -20.45 -25.25 -8.96
CA THR A 34 -21.25 -24.09 -8.59
C THR A 34 -20.48 -22.83 -8.94
N LYS A 35 -21.12 -21.98 -9.75
CA LYS A 35 -20.57 -20.71 -10.20
C LYS A 35 -21.36 -19.58 -9.57
N GLU A 36 -20.65 -18.60 -9.06
CA GLU A 36 -21.24 -17.40 -8.48
C GLU A 36 -20.75 -16.17 -9.24
N GLU A 37 -21.54 -15.11 -9.17
CA GLU A 37 -21.22 -13.83 -9.79
C GLU A 37 -20.14 -13.10 -8.98
N VAL A 38 -19.16 -12.53 -9.69
CA VAL A 38 -18.22 -11.60 -9.07
C VAL A 38 -18.96 -10.28 -8.85
N PRO A 39 -18.90 -9.68 -7.65
CA PRO A 39 -19.53 -8.41 -7.38
C PRO A 39 -19.04 -7.31 -8.36
N GLU A 40 -19.96 -6.53 -8.92
CA GLU A 40 -19.62 -5.51 -9.93
C GLU A 40 -18.64 -4.45 -9.41
N ASP A 41 -18.74 -4.13 -8.13
CA ASP A 41 -17.86 -3.20 -7.44
C ASP A 41 -16.44 -3.75 -7.29
N VAL A 42 -16.27 -5.07 -7.07
CA VAL A 42 -14.95 -5.74 -7.13
C VAL A 42 -14.38 -5.66 -8.54
N ILE A 43 -15.18 -5.97 -9.58
CA ILE A 43 -14.74 -5.89 -10.98
C ILE A 43 -14.27 -4.47 -11.31
N LYS A 44 -15.09 -3.47 -10.99
CA LYS A 44 -14.75 -2.06 -11.22
C LYS A 44 -13.50 -1.68 -10.45
N TYR A 45 -13.39 -2.06 -9.18
CA TYR A 45 -12.24 -1.73 -8.35
C TYR A 45 -10.94 -2.30 -8.92
N MET A 46 -10.93 -3.56 -9.34
CA MET A 46 -9.76 -4.19 -9.96
C MET A 46 -9.37 -3.51 -11.27
N ARG A 47 -10.36 -3.14 -12.09
CA ARG A 47 -10.14 -2.39 -13.35
C ARG A 47 -9.53 -1.01 -13.07
N ASP A 48 -10.14 -0.25 -12.18
CA ASP A 48 -9.73 1.13 -11.88
C ASP A 48 -8.34 1.20 -11.22
N ASN A 49 -7.95 0.16 -10.47
CA ASN A 49 -6.68 0.09 -9.76
C ASN A 49 -5.60 -0.75 -10.45
N GLY A 50 -5.91 -1.31 -11.62
CA GLY A 50 -4.98 -2.14 -12.42
C GLY A 50 -4.51 -3.40 -11.69
N ILE A 51 -5.39 -4.03 -10.91
CA ILE A 51 -5.09 -5.28 -10.20
C ILE A 51 -5.25 -6.44 -11.18
N LEU A 52 -4.18 -7.20 -11.37
CA LEU A 52 -4.12 -8.29 -12.34
C LEU A 52 -4.30 -9.65 -11.65
N ILE A 53 -4.99 -10.57 -12.32
CA ILE A 53 -5.15 -11.97 -11.91
C ILE A 53 -4.27 -12.82 -12.83
N ASP A 54 -3.23 -13.44 -12.29
CA ASP A 54 -2.25 -14.22 -13.07
C ASP A 54 -1.69 -13.47 -14.29
N GLY A 55 -1.50 -12.16 -14.16
CA GLY A 55 -1.02 -11.27 -15.22
C GLY A 55 -2.08 -10.83 -16.24
N MET A 56 -3.34 -11.22 -16.07
CA MET A 56 -4.47 -10.82 -16.91
C MET A 56 -5.32 -9.74 -16.22
N THR A 57 -5.97 -8.89 -17.01
CA THR A 57 -6.98 -7.97 -16.45
C THR A 57 -8.21 -8.73 -15.99
N ILE A 58 -9.03 -8.13 -15.12
CA ILE A 58 -10.29 -8.76 -14.70
C ILE A 58 -11.19 -9.07 -15.90
N ASP A 59 -11.21 -8.21 -16.92
CA ASP A 59 -12.02 -8.41 -18.12
C ASP A 59 -11.53 -9.62 -18.93
N ASP A 60 -10.22 -9.74 -19.13
CA ASP A 60 -9.61 -10.89 -19.82
C ASP A 60 -9.80 -12.20 -19.03
N TYR A 61 -9.67 -12.12 -17.71
CA TYR A 61 -9.88 -13.26 -16.82
C TYR A 61 -11.33 -13.76 -16.90
N MET A 62 -12.30 -12.85 -16.81
CA MET A 62 -13.73 -13.15 -16.93
C MET A 62 -14.10 -13.67 -18.32
N ALA A 63 -13.47 -13.17 -19.39
CA ALA A 63 -13.71 -13.69 -20.75
C ALA A 63 -13.18 -15.12 -20.93
N LYS A 64 -12.07 -15.46 -20.27
CA LYS A 64 -11.40 -16.76 -20.41
C LYS A 64 -12.00 -17.85 -19.53
N TYR A 65 -12.34 -17.51 -18.28
CA TYR A 65 -12.79 -18.48 -17.27
C TYR A 65 -14.24 -18.28 -16.85
N GLY A 66 -14.81 -17.11 -17.12
CA GLY A 66 -16.19 -16.78 -16.78
C GLY A 66 -17.18 -17.47 -17.71
N ASP A 67 -18.32 -17.82 -17.14
CA ASP A 67 -19.47 -18.36 -17.85
C ASP A 67 -20.68 -17.51 -17.50
N HIS A 68 -21.11 -16.67 -18.45
CA HIS A 68 -22.13 -15.65 -18.24
C HIS A 68 -21.87 -14.72 -17.04
N GLY A 69 -20.61 -14.33 -16.81
CA GLY A 69 -20.25 -13.46 -15.69
C GLY A 69 -20.08 -14.17 -14.36
N LYS A 70 -20.14 -15.52 -14.35
CA LYS A 70 -19.96 -16.34 -13.15
C LYS A 70 -18.65 -17.10 -13.18
N LEU A 71 -18.02 -17.24 -12.02
CA LEU A 71 -16.81 -18.04 -11.83
C LEU A 71 -17.07 -19.17 -10.85
N ASP A 72 -16.38 -20.28 -11.07
CA ASP A 72 -16.34 -21.35 -10.07
C ASP A 72 -15.50 -20.92 -8.85
N LYS A 73 -15.50 -21.77 -7.82
CA LYS A 73 -14.74 -21.53 -6.60
C LYS A 73 -13.26 -21.23 -6.86
N GLY A 74 -12.63 -21.88 -7.84
CA GLY A 74 -11.23 -21.66 -8.17
C GLY A 74 -10.99 -20.27 -8.76
N GLY A 75 -11.86 -19.84 -9.69
CA GLY A 75 -11.80 -18.51 -10.26
C GLY A 75 -12.03 -17.39 -9.24
N LEU A 76 -12.99 -17.56 -8.34
CA LEU A 76 -13.24 -16.61 -7.25
C LEU A 76 -12.06 -16.53 -6.28
N GLN A 77 -11.42 -17.67 -5.97
CA GLN A 77 -10.21 -17.71 -5.15
C GLN A 77 -9.02 -17.02 -5.82
N ALA A 78 -8.88 -17.11 -7.14
CA ALA A 78 -7.83 -16.41 -7.87
C ALA A 78 -8.00 -14.88 -7.81
N ILE A 79 -9.24 -14.39 -7.96
CA ILE A 79 -9.57 -12.97 -7.77
C ILE A 79 -9.22 -12.52 -6.35
N LYS A 80 -9.64 -13.28 -5.34
CA LYS A 80 -9.33 -12.99 -3.94
C LYS A 80 -7.81 -12.92 -3.71
N ALA A 81 -7.07 -13.90 -4.23
CA ALA A 81 -5.62 -13.95 -4.10
C ALA A 81 -4.95 -12.72 -4.74
N ALA A 82 -5.43 -12.25 -5.89
CA ALA A 82 -4.94 -11.03 -6.52
C ALA A 82 -5.18 -9.78 -5.65
N LEU A 83 -6.36 -9.66 -5.04
CA LEU A 83 -6.69 -8.59 -4.10
C LEU A 83 -5.83 -8.65 -2.84
N ASP A 84 -5.70 -9.82 -2.21
CA ASP A 84 -4.84 -10.01 -1.02
C ASP A 84 -3.39 -9.64 -1.31
N ASN A 85 -2.86 -10.04 -2.47
CA ASN A 85 -1.50 -9.71 -2.89
C ASN A 85 -1.33 -8.20 -3.08
N ASP A 86 -2.30 -7.52 -3.68
CA ASP A 86 -2.26 -6.05 -3.82
C ASP A 86 -2.34 -5.35 -2.45
N ALA A 87 -3.23 -5.79 -1.55
CA ALA A 87 -3.35 -5.24 -0.20
C ALA A 87 -2.05 -5.40 0.61
N ASN A 88 -1.46 -6.61 0.58
CA ASN A 88 -0.20 -6.91 1.25
C ASN A 88 0.94 -6.05 0.69
N ARG A 89 1.07 -5.98 -0.63
CA ARG A 89 2.09 -5.13 -1.28
C ARG A 89 1.97 -3.67 -0.87
N ASN A 90 0.76 -3.12 -0.81
CA ASN A 90 0.56 -1.73 -0.39
C ASN A 90 0.88 -1.52 1.10
N THR A 91 0.60 -2.51 1.95
CA THR A 91 0.99 -2.50 3.38
C THR A 91 2.51 -2.52 3.55
N ASP A 92 3.22 -3.29 2.72
CA ASP A 92 4.69 -3.34 2.72
C ASP A 92 5.29 -1.99 2.28
N LEU A 93 4.75 -1.39 1.20
CA LEU A 93 5.17 -0.06 0.74
C LEU A 93 4.90 1.02 1.79
N MET A 94 3.78 0.93 2.52
CA MET A 94 3.47 1.81 3.63
C MET A 94 4.53 1.69 4.75
N SER A 95 4.86 0.46 5.14
CA SER A 95 5.88 0.18 6.17
C SER A 95 7.26 0.69 5.74
N GLN A 96 7.64 0.49 4.47
CA GLN A 96 8.87 1.02 3.90
C GLN A 96 8.90 2.56 3.90
N GLY A 97 7.78 3.21 3.58
CA GLY A 97 7.64 4.66 3.65
C GLY A 97 7.81 5.19 5.08
N GLN A 98 7.27 4.51 6.09
CA GLN A 98 7.46 4.85 7.50
C GLN A 98 8.93 4.75 7.92
N ILE A 99 9.63 3.68 7.53
CA ILE A 99 11.08 3.53 7.79
C ILE A 99 11.87 4.68 7.16
N THR A 100 11.52 5.07 5.94
CA THR A 100 12.18 6.18 5.23
C THR A 100 11.98 7.49 5.97
N ILE A 101 10.77 7.78 6.45
CA ILE A 101 10.46 8.95 7.29
C ILE A 101 11.29 8.95 8.58
N GLN A 102 11.40 7.79 9.25
CA GLN A 102 12.21 7.68 10.46
C GLN A 102 13.69 7.99 10.21
N LYS A 103 14.27 7.47 9.12
CA LYS A 103 15.66 7.78 8.72
C LYS A 103 15.85 9.27 8.44
N MET A 104 14.94 9.88 7.68
CA MET A 104 14.98 11.33 7.42
C MET A 104 14.89 12.15 8.72
N SER A 105 14.06 11.73 9.67
CA SER A 105 13.98 12.41 10.98
C SER A 105 15.27 12.27 11.79
N GLN A 106 15.93 11.12 11.75
CA GLN A 106 17.22 10.91 12.42
C GLN A 106 18.32 11.79 11.80
N GLU A 107 18.39 11.82 10.46
CA GLU A 107 19.32 12.67 9.72
C GLU A 107 19.08 14.16 10.02
N LEU A 108 17.82 14.61 10.02
CA LEU A 108 17.47 15.98 10.38
C LEU A 108 17.93 16.35 11.79
N ASN A 109 17.71 15.49 12.79
CA ASN A 109 18.16 15.72 14.15
C ASN A 109 19.70 15.80 14.26
N ALA A 110 20.42 14.97 13.49
CA ALA A 110 21.87 15.02 13.43
C ALA A 110 22.35 16.35 12.81
N VAL A 111 21.75 16.78 11.70
CA VAL A 111 22.08 18.05 11.04
C VAL A 111 21.78 19.24 11.96
N LEU A 112 20.64 19.25 12.65
CA LEU A 112 20.29 20.32 13.61
C LEU A 112 21.28 20.39 14.77
N THR A 113 21.72 19.25 15.28
CA THR A 113 22.75 19.18 16.33
C THR A 113 24.07 19.77 15.83
N GLN A 114 24.49 19.42 14.61
CA GLN A 114 25.70 19.96 14.00
C GLN A 114 25.61 21.48 13.79
N LEU A 115 24.48 21.97 13.26
CA LEU A 115 24.24 23.41 13.08
C LEU A 115 24.30 24.16 14.41
N THR A 116 23.70 23.61 15.47
CA THR A 116 23.75 24.19 16.81
C THR A 116 25.20 24.28 17.30
N GLY A 117 25.99 23.22 17.13
CA GLY A 117 27.40 23.24 17.49
C GLY A 117 28.23 24.27 16.69
N LEU A 118 27.92 24.44 15.40
CA LEU A 118 28.54 25.50 14.60
C LEU A 118 28.17 26.89 15.12
N ILE A 119 26.89 27.15 15.41
CA ILE A 119 26.43 28.43 15.96
C ILE A 119 27.14 28.75 17.29
N SER A 120 27.25 27.77 18.19
CA SER A 120 27.96 27.95 19.46
C SER A 120 29.43 28.33 19.25
N LYS A 121 30.14 27.63 18.36
CA LYS A 121 31.53 27.96 18.01
C LYS A 121 31.66 29.36 17.42
N TRP A 122 30.72 29.76 16.57
CA TRP A 122 30.67 31.12 16.02
C TRP A 122 30.50 32.19 17.12
N GLY A 123 29.66 31.91 18.12
CA GLY A 123 29.49 32.78 19.29
C GLY A 123 30.77 32.91 20.13
N GLU A 124 31.45 31.80 20.39
CA GLU A 124 32.74 31.78 21.10
C GLU A 124 33.81 32.60 20.36
N ILE A 125 33.94 32.42 19.04
CA ILE A 125 34.87 33.18 18.21
C ILE A 125 34.57 34.67 18.27
N SER A 126 33.29 35.04 18.14
CA SER A 126 32.85 36.44 18.21
C SER A 126 33.19 37.08 19.55
N SER A 127 32.98 36.34 20.65
CA SER A 127 33.35 36.78 22.00
C SER A 127 34.86 36.96 22.16
N MET A 128 35.67 36.03 21.67
CA MET A 128 37.14 36.13 21.70
C MET A 128 37.66 37.36 20.94
N ILE A 129 37.09 37.67 19.78
CA ILE A 129 37.46 38.86 19.00
C ILE A 129 37.12 40.13 19.77
N ALA A 130 35.91 40.20 20.34
CA ALA A 130 35.49 41.36 21.14
C ALA A 130 36.41 41.56 22.34
N GLN A 131 36.72 40.50 23.09
CA GLN A 131 37.63 40.57 24.23
C GLN A 131 39.01 41.10 23.84
N LYS A 132 39.62 40.59 22.76
CA LYS A 132 40.94 41.04 22.28
C LYS A 132 40.95 42.48 21.75
N THR A 133 39.81 42.98 21.27
CA THR A 133 39.73 44.32 20.65
C THR A 133 39.50 45.41 21.69
N TYR A 134 38.81 45.09 22.79
CA TYR A 134 38.46 46.04 23.86
C TYR A 134 39.26 45.84 25.15
N SER A 135 40.25 44.93 25.14
CA SER A 135 41.32 44.78 26.15
C SER A 135 42.50 45.68 25.84
#